data_AF-A0A7G9GKV5-F1
#
_entry.id   AF-A0A7G9GKV5-F1
#
_cell.length_a   1.000
_cell.length_b   1.000
_cell.length_c   1.000
_cell.angle_alpha   90.00
_cell.angle_beta   90.00
_cell.angle_gamma   90.00
#
_symmetry.space_group_name_H-M   'P 1'
#
loop_
_entity.id
_entity.type
_entity.pdbx_description
1 polymer ?
#
loop_
_entity_poly.entity_id
_entity_poly.type
_entity_poly.pdbx_seq_one_letter_code
_entity_poly.pdbx_strand_id
1 'polypeptide(L)'
;MEKVNNWEQVEAYLQEGRVLCFMSNGSISRFLIKNEKLHVYSDAAHYVLPWKDFQELYQEEVFYLYEKETENVEISKEKDDEYYGWYHK
;
A
#
# COMPACT_ATOMS: atom_id res chain seq x y z
N MET A 1 -2.84 -10.39 2.88
CA MET A 1 -3.09 -9.30 3.86
C MET A 1 -3.04 -9.88 5.26
N GLU A 2 -1.89 -9.75 5.92
CA GLU A 2 -1.67 -10.14 7.31
C GLU A 2 -2.33 -9.13 8.26
N LYS A 3 -3.02 -9.58 9.33
CA LYS A 3 -3.57 -8.67 10.35
C LYS A 3 -2.48 -8.27 11.34
N VAL A 4 -2.36 -6.97 11.61
CA VAL A 4 -1.47 -6.43 12.63
C VAL A 4 -2.15 -6.51 14.00
N ASN A 5 -1.45 -7.05 15.00
CA ASN A 5 -2.09 -7.43 16.27
C ASN A 5 -1.93 -6.39 17.38
N ASN A 6 -0.93 -5.52 17.29
CA ASN A 6 -0.66 -4.48 18.28
C ASN A 6 -0.10 -3.22 17.64
N TRP A 7 -0.11 -2.12 18.39
CA TRP A 7 0.38 -0.83 17.92
C TRP A 7 1.89 -0.82 17.68
N GLU A 8 2.67 -1.54 18.50
CA GLU A 8 4.12 -1.63 18.32
C GLU A 8 4.51 -2.20 16.95
N GLN A 9 3.74 -3.18 16.44
CA GLN A 9 3.91 -3.72 15.10
C GLN A 9 3.50 -2.72 14.01
N VAL A 10 2.47 -1.92 14.23
CA VAL A 10 2.05 -0.84 13.30
C VAL A 10 3.22 0.13 13.11
N GLU A 11 3.83 0.57 14.21
CA GLU A 11 4.96 1.49 14.16
C GLU A 11 6.18 0.86 13.49
N ALA A 12 6.54 -0.36 13.88
CA ALA A 12 7.67 -1.08 13.29
C ALA A 12 7.51 -1.23 11.77
N TYR A 13 6.34 -1.66 11.30
CA TYR A 13 6.08 -1.84 9.87
C TYR A 13 6.13 -0.52 9.09
N LEU A 14 5.60 0.57 9.64
CA LEU A 14 5.66 1.87 8.98
C LEU A 14 7.08 2.44 8.95
N GLN A 15 7.88 2.22 10.00
CA GLN A 15 9.30 2.59 10.04
C GLN A 15 10.16 1.74 9.10
N GLU A 16 9.83 0.46 8.91
CA GLU A 16 10.44 -0.41 7.90
C GLU A 16 10.09 -0.01 6.46
N GLY A 17 9.20 0.97 6.27
CA GLY A 17 8.74 1.43 4.95
C GLY A 17 7.70 0.52 4.32
N ARG A 18 7.07 -0.37 5.11
CA ARG A 18 5.93 -1.16 4.65
C ARG A 18 4.67 -0.32 4.59
N VAL A 19 3.71 -0.78 3.79
CA VAL A 19 2.40 -0.13 3.66
C VAL A 19 1.40 -0.85 4.55
N LEU A 20 0.71 -0.09 5.39
CA LEU A 20 -0.42 -0.60 6.17
C LEU A 20 -1.73 -0.11 5.57
N CYS A 21 -2.79 -0.89 5.69
CA CYS A 21 -4.12 -0.50 5.29
C CYS A 21 -5.14 -0.76 6.40
N PHE A 22 -6.18 0.07 6.44
CA PHE A 22 -7.37 -0.18 7.23
C PHE A 22 -8.62 0.01 6.36
N MET A 23 -9.65 -0.75 6.65
CA MET A 23 -10.94 -0.67 5.97
C MET A 23 -11.96 -0.02 6.90
N SER A 24 -12.57 1.06 6.43
CA SER A 24 -13.66 1.73 7.15
C SER A 24 -14.77 2.10 6.18
N ASN A 25 -16.00 1.69 6.49
CA ASN A 25 -17.21 1.97 5.69
C ASN A 25 -17.05 1.66 4.19
N GLY A 26 -16.36 0.56 3.85
CA GLY A 26 -16.12 0.14 2.47
C GLY A 26 -15.01 0.93 1.74
N SER A 27 -14.38 1.90 2.39
CA SER A 27 -13.22 2.62 1.89
C SER A 27 -11.94 2.06 2.49
N ILE A 28 -10.90 1.95 1.66
CA ILE A 28 -9.56 1.54 2.10
C ILE A 28 -8.72 2.80 2.25
N SER A 29 -8.11 2.99 3.41
CA SER A 29 -7.01 3.95 3.55
C SER A 29 -5.69 3.21 3.72
N ARG A 30 -4.64 3.78 3.15
CA ARG A 30 -3.29 3.25 3.15
C ARG A 30 -2.36 4.24 3.83
N PHE A 31 -1.44 3.72 4.62
CA PHE A 31 -0.48 4.48 5.39
C PHE A 31 0.92 4.03 5.01
N LEU A 32 1.81 5.00 4.81
CA LEU A 32 3.23 4.74 4.57
C LEU A 32 4.09 5.92 5.00
N ILE A 33 5.32 5.66 5.41
CA ILE A 33 6.29 6.72 5.68
C ILE A 33 7.06 7.02 4.40
N LYS A 34 7.06 8.30 4.00
CA LYS A 34 7.85 8.81 2.87
C LYS A 34 8.47 10.13 3.27
N ASN A 35 9.78 10.30 3.03
CA ASN A 35 10.53 11.50 3.42
C ASN A 35 10.31 11.85 4.91
N GLU A 36 10.39 10.84 5.78
CA GLU A 36 10.23 10.97 7.25
C GLU A 36 8.84 11.47 7.70
N LYS A 37 7.86 11.46 6.80
CA LYS A 37 6.48 11.90 7.07
C LYS A 37 5.51 10.76 6.84
N LEU A 38 4.49 10.66 7.70
CA LEU A 38 3.42 9.71 7.47
C LEU A 38 2.46 10.26 6.42
N HIS A 39 2.31 9.53 5.33
CA HIS A 39 1.34 9.82 4.29
C HIS A 39 0.13 8.91 4.44
N VAL A 40 -1.06 9.51 4.34
CA VAL A 40 -2.35 8.83 4.35
C VAL A 40 -2.97 8.96 2.97
N TYR A 41 -3.34 7.83 2.36
CA TYR A 41 -4.00 7.76 1.08
C TYR A 41 -5.33 7.04 1.23
N SER A 42 -6.43 7.76 1.08
CA SER A 42 -7.77 7.18 0.96
C SER A 42 -8.36 7.50 -0.41
N ASP A 43 -9.53 6.95 -0.70
CA ASP A 43 -10.28 7.29 -1.92
C ASP A 43 -10.65 8.79 -1.96
N ALA A 44 -10.97 9.36 -0.80
CA ALA A 44 -11.44 10.75 -0.68
C ALA A 44 -10.31 11.78 -0.53
N ALA A 45 -9.14 11.40 -0.01
CA ALA A 45 -8.09 12.36 0.31
C ALA A 45 -6.68 11.76 0.33
N HIS A 46 -5.70 12.62 0.10
CA HIS A 46 -4.29 12.35 0.36
C HIS A 46 -3.68 13.50 1.15
N TYR A 47 -3.13 13.19 2.32
CA TYR A 47 -2.54 14.17 3.21
C TYR A 47 -1.37 13.58 4.00
N VAL A 48 -0.62 14.47 4.65
CA VAL A 48 0.44 14.12 5.58
C VAL A 48 -0.07 14.31 7.00
N LEU A 49 0.24 13.36 7.86
CA LEU A 49 -0.19 13.35 9.25
C LEU A 49 1.02 13.28 10.19
N PRO A 50 1.10 14.12 11.23
CA PRO A 50 2.07 13.93 12.31
C PRO A 50 1.85 12.61 13.04
N TRP A 51 2.92 12.05 13.60
CA TRP A 51 2.88 10.75 14.25
C TRP A 51 1.96 10.71 15.48
N LYS A 52 1.95 11.81 16.23
CA LYS A 52 1.06 11.99 17.38
C LYS A 52 -0.41 11.92 16.97
N ASP A 53 -0.80 12.67 15.94
CA ASP A 53 -2.18 12.71 15.47
C ASP A 53 -2.61 11.35 14.88
N PHE A 54 -1.69 10.64 14.23
CA PHE A 54 -1.94 9.28 13.74
C PHE A 54 -2.27 8.32 14.89
N GLN A 55 -1.49 8.34 15.96
CA GLN A 55 -1.76 7.51 17.13
C GLN A 55 -3.11 7.87 17.77
N GLU A 56 -3.40 9.15 17.98
CA GLU A 56 -4.66 9.57 18.60
C GLU A 56 -5.89 9.18 17.76
N LEU A 57 -5.79 9.27 16.44
CA LEU A 57 -6.91 8.99 15.54
C LEU A 57 -7.13 7.51 15.25
N TYR A 58 -6.07 6.70 15.27
CA TYR A 58 -6.11 5.33 14.75
C TYR A 58 -5.63 4.23 15.72
N GLN A 59 -5.27 4.55 16.96
CA GLN A 59 -4.79 3.54 17.93
C GLN A 59 -5.78 2.39 18.20
N GLU A 60 -7.09 2.64 18.06
CA GLU A 60 -8.14 1.64 18.30
C GLU A 60 -8.54 0.87 17.02
N GLU A 61 -7.99 1.28 15.87
CA GLU A 61 -8.33 0.69 14.58
C GLU A 61 -7.53 -0.58 14.29
N VAL A 62 -8.09 -1.43 13.43
CA VAL A 62 -7.44 -2.68 13.01
C VAL A 62 -6.72 -2.46 11.68
N PHE A 63 -5.40 -2.61 11.73
CA PHE A 63 -4.55 -2.51 10.55
C PHE A 63 -4.24 -3.87 9.95
N TYR A 64 -3.97 -3.85 8.65
CA TYR A 64 -3.52 -4.98 7.87
C TYR A 64 -2.27 -4.60 7.11
N LEU A 65 -1.34 -5.53 6.96
CA LEU A 65 -0.19 -5.37 6.09
C LEU A 65 -0.68 -5.44 4.64
N TYR A 66 -0.44 -4.35 3.91
CA TYR A 66 -0.68 -4.31 2.48
C TYR A 66 0.45 -5.05 1.79
N GLU A 67 0.20 -6.33 1.50
CA GLU A 67 0.99 -7.06 0.54
C GLU A 67 0.47 -6.62 -0.82
N LYS A 68 1.32 -5.92 -1.59
CA LYS A 68 1.09 -5.84 -3.02
C LYS A 68 1.06 -7.30 -3.45
N GLU A 69 -0.07 -7.82 -3.91
CA GLU A 69 -0.04 -9.04 -4.69
C GLU A 69 1.00 -8.75 -5.74
N THR A 70 2.11 -9.48 -5.68
CA THR A 70 2.92 -9.69 -6.86
C THR A 70 1.96 -10.39 -7.82
N GLU A 71 1.15 -9.59 -8.52
CA GLU A 71 0.99 -9.74 -9.94
C GLU A 71 2.43 -9.83 -10.47
N ASN A 72 3.00 -11.03 -10.39
CA ASN A 72 3.56 -11.66 -11.56
C ASN A 72 2.44 -11.67 -12.62
N VAL A 73 2.05 -10.49 -13.11
CA VAL A 73 1.91 -10.37 -14.54
C VAL A 73 3.34 -10.52 -15.00
N GLU A 74 3.77 -11.78 -15.12
CA GLU A 74 4.65 -12.14 -16.22
C GLU A 74 3.98 -11.47 -17.41
N ILE A 75 4.52 -10.33 -17.84
CA ILE A 75 4.27 -9.83 -19.16
C ILE A 75 4.81 -10.96 -20.03
N SER A 76 3.94 -11.92 -20.37
CA SER A 76 4.32 -13.03 -21.19
C SER A 76 4.77 -12.40 -22.49
N LYS A 77 6.08 -12.45 -22.74
CA LYS A 77 6.74 -11.85 -23.91
C LYS A 77 6.22 -12.41 -25.23
N GLU A 78 5.34 -13.42 -25.19
CA GLU A 78 4.75 -14.10 -26.35
C GLU A 78 3.83 -13.23 -27.20
N LYS A 79 3.41 -12.03 -26.75
CA LYS A 79 2.53 -11.13 -27.50
C LYS A 79 3.25 -10.01 -28.26
N ASP A 80 4.58 -9.90 -28.17
CA ASP A 80 5.36 -8.88 -28.88
C ASP A 80 5.91 -9.36 -30.24
N ASP A 81 5.98 -10.68 -30.47
CA ASP A 81 6.54 -11.24 -31.71
C ASP A 81 5.57 -11.16 -32.92
N GLU A 82 4.27 -10.96 -32.71
CA GLU A 82 3.29 -10.88 -33.82
C GLU A 82 3.35 -9.55 -34.58
N TYR A 83 3.80 -8.46 -33.94
CA TYR A 83 3.84 -7.14 -34.59
C TYR A 83 5.00 -6.98 -35.59
N TYR A 84 6.08 -7.75 -35.43
CA TYR A 84 7.25 -7.69 -36.32
C TYR A 84 7.20 -8.70 -37.48
N GLY A 85 6.22 -9.61 -37.51
CA GLY A 85 6.07 -10.61 -38.58
C GLY A 85 5.53 -10.07 -39.90
N TRP A 86 4.95 -8.86 -39.94
CA TRP A 86 4.31 -8.32 -41.15
C TRP A 86 5.15 -7.32 -41.95
N TYR A 87 6.36 -6.96 -41.50
CA TYR A 87 7.20 -6.00 -42.23
C TYR A 87 8.37 -6.62 -43.00
N HIS A 88 8.58 -7.95 -42.96
CA HIS A 88 9.66 -8.61 -43.69
C HIS A 88 9.21 -9.95 -44.33
N LYS A 89 8.27 -9.90 -45.28
CA LYS A 89 8.44 -10.55 -46.61
C LYS A 89 7.37 -10.18 -47.62
#